data_AF-A0A9P0A9Q8-F1
#
_entry.id   AF-A0A9P0A9Q8-F1
#
_cell.length_a   1.000
_cell.length_b   1.000
_cell.length_c   1.000
_cell.angle_alpha   90.00
_cell.angle_beta   90.00
_cell.angle_gamma   90.00
#
_symmetry.space_group_name_H-M   'P 1'
#
loop_
_entity.id
_entity.type
_entity.pdbx_description
1 polymer ?
#
loop_
_entity_poly.entity_id
_entity_poly.type
_entity_poly.pdbx_seq_one_letter_code
_entity_poly.pdbx_strand_id
1 'polypeptide(L)'
;MKLHCSKWRSGCAWLHFIHSFNDNFILITKMDSFLSSMIKNVVVLVELFLAASAEKVKLSEMSRVMIEMELRKHGIIPDVVGDMESPNNLIKITYTIPNKNETRFVRFGNDLQPTDLSNCPTNIEWPGYLEDDYTLMMVDPDCPSRLNSSQREKIHWLIVNNPGQVLRKKDTLFDYIGPQPSQGTGYHRYVFLVYGQPRADMTFDETRLHNDLEDVRRNNFSCREFAKKYNFSKPVAVNFFYARTL
;
A
#
# COMPACT_ATOMS: atom_id res chain seq x y z
N MET A 1 100.46 10.77 -36.75
CA MET A 1 100.44 10.46 -38.20
C MET A 1 98.98 10.31 -38.62
N LYS A 2 98.60 10.95 -39.74
CA LYS A 2 97.21 11.18 -40.22
C LYS A 2 96.37 9.89 -40.34
N LEU A 3 95.05 10.00 -40.16
CA LEU A 3 94.05 9.59 -41.18
C LEU A 3 92.63 10.10 -40.83
N HIS A 4 91.76 10.03 -41.82
CA HIS A 4 90.66 10.93 -42.13
C HIS A 4 89.33 10.14 -42.25
N CYS A 5 88.21 10.88 -42.25
CA CYS A 5 86.98 10.61 -43.01
C CYS A 5 85.80 9.78 -42.44
N SER A 6 84.67 10.50 -42.32
CA SER A 6 83.32 10.26 -42.91
C SER A 6 82.33 9.22 -42.34
N LYS A 7 81.29 9.77 -41.68
CA LYS A 7 79.83 9.60 -41.88
C LYS A 7 79.32 8.31 -42.54
N TRP A 8 78.32 7.68 -41.91
CA TRP A 8 77.08 7.25 -42.59
C TRP A 8 75.84 7.49 -41.72
N ARG A 9 74.75 7.91 -42.39
CA ARG A 9 73.45 8.33 -41.86
C ARG A 9 72.50 7.13 -41.79
N SER A 10 71.90 6.87 -40.62
CA SER A 10 70.74 5.98 -40.50
C SER A 10 70.02 6.18 -39.16
N GLY A 11 69.57 7.42 -38.89
CA GLY A 11 68.82 7.74 -37.66
C GLY A 11 67.33 8.08 -37.86
N CYS A 12 66.89 8.47 -39.06
CA CYS A 12 65.57 9.11 -39.21
C CYS A 12 64.38 8.18 -39.48
N ALA A 13 64.57 6.97 -40.01
CA ALA A 13 63.43 6.08 -40.33
C ALA A 13 62.90 5.31 -39.10
N TRP A 14 63.76 5.05 -38.11
CA TRP A 14 63.39 4.34 -36.88
C TRP A 14 62.58 5.21 -35.91
N LEU A 15 62.82 6.52 -35.90
CA LEU A 15 62.11 7.44 -35.00
C LEU A 15 60.63 7.60 -35.35
N HIS A 16 60.27 7.63 -36.64
CA HIS A 16 58.86 7.76 -37.06
C HIS A 16 58.04 6.49 -36.82
N PHE A 17 58.64 5.30 -36.97
CA PHE A 17 57.95 4.03 -36.73
C PHE A 17 57.71 3.77 -35.24
N ILE A 18 58.66 4.16 -34.38
CA ILE A 18 58.52 4.05 -32.92
C ILE A 18 57.45 5.02 -32.38
N HIS A 19 57.32 6.24 -32.93
CA HIS A 19 56.29 7.18 -32.49
C HIS A 19 54.87 6.66 -32.79
N SER A 20 54.62 6.12 -33.99
CA SER A 20 53.29 5.59 -34.34
C SER A 20 52.88 4.34 -33.53
N PHE A 21 53.83 3.47 -33.18
CA PHE A 21 53.55 2.33 -32.28
C PHE A 21 53.27 2.79 -30.85
N ASN A 22 53.99 3.80 -30.37
CA ASN A 22 53.80 4.35 -29.02
C ASN A 22 52.45 5.06 -28.90
N ASP A 23 52.02 5.80 -29.94
CA ASP A 23 50.73 6.48 -29.97
C ASP A 23 49.55 5.49 -29.97
N ASN A 24 49.64 4.39 -30.74
CA ASN A 24 48.62 3.33 -30.72
C ASN A 24 48.56 2.57 -29.37
N PHE A 25 49.71 2.33 -28.74
CA PHE A 25 49.77 1.71 -27.40
C PHE A 25 49.19 2.63 -26.31
N ILE A 26 49.45 3.94 -26.40
CA ILE A 26 48.85 4.96 -25.53
C ILE A 26 47.33 5.04 -25.74
N LEU A 27 46.83 4.90 -26.97
CA LEU A 27 45.39 4.88 -27.26
C LEU A 27 44.69 3.64 -26.69
N ILE A 28 45.30 2.45 -26.82
CA ILE A 28 44.76 1.20 -26.25
C ILE A 28 44.71 1.26 -24.72
N THR A 29 45.78 1.70 -24.07
CA THR A 29 45.82 1.84 -22.60
C THR A 29 44.85 2.92 -22.08
N LYS A 30 44.63 4.00 -22.85
CA LYS A 30 43.58 4.99 -22.56
C LYS A 30 42.18 4.41 -22.73
N MET A 31 41.96 3.54 -23.73
CA MET A 31 40.69 2.87 -23.95
C MET A 31 40.40 1.84 -22.85
N ASP A 32 41.38 1.06 -22.41
CA ASP A 32 41.23 0.09 -21.30
C ASP A 32 40.98 0.77 -19.95
N SER A 33 41.68 1.87 -19.68
CA SER A 33 41.43 2.67 -18.46
C SER A 33 40.06 3.35 -18.50
N PHE A 34 39.62 3.80 -19.67
CA PHE A 34 38.28 4.33 -19.88
C PHE A 34 37.21 3.26 -19.66
N LEU A 35 37.35 2.08 -20.29
CA LEU A 35 36.44 0.94 -20.11
C LEU A 35 36.41 0.46 -18.65
N SER A 36 37.56 0.38 -17.98
CA SER A 36 37.64 0.04 -16.56
C SER A 36 36.90 1.03 -15.67
N SER A 37 37.04 2.34 -15.95
CA SER A 37 36.32 3.40 -15.25
C SER A 37 34.81 3.30 -15.49
N MET A 38 34.39 3.05 -16.74
CA MET A 38 32.99 2.84 -17.08
C MET A 38 32.40 1.63 -16.34
N ILE A 39 33.11 0.50 -16.30
CA ILE A 39 32.66 -0.70 -15.56
C ILE A 39 32.55 -0.41 -14.06
N LYS A 40 33.52 0.27 -13.46
CA LYS A 40 33.47 0.65 -12.04
C LYS A 40 32.25 1.52 -11.73
N ASN A 41 31.96 2.51 -12.58
CA ASN A 41 30.78 3.35 -12.42
C ASN A 41 29.47 2.55 -12.54
N VAL A 42 29.40 1.61 -13.48
CA VAL A 42 28.22 0.73 -13.61
C VAL A 42 28.06 -0.15 -12.37
N VAL A 43 29.13 -0.74 -11.83
CA VAL A 43 29.07 -1.55 -10.60
C VAL A 43 28.59 -0.72 -9.41
N VAL A 44 29.13 0.49 -9.23
CA VAL A 44 28.69 1.41 -8.16
C VAL A 44 27.20 1.76 -8.30
N LEU A 45 26.72 2.01 -9.52
CA LEU A 45 25.30 2.28 -9.77
C LEU A 45 24.42 1.07 -9.45
N VAL A 46 24.86 -0.14 -9.80
CA VAL A 46 24.14 -1.37 -9.44
C VAL A 46 24.10 -1.55 -7.92
N GLU A 47 25.21 -1.35 -7.21
CA GLU A 47 25.26 -1.45 -5.74
C GLU A 47 24.35 -0.42 -5.06
N LEU A 48 24.36 0.84 -5.52
CA LEU A 48 23.48 1.89 -5.01
C LEU A 48 22.00 1.56 -5.26
N PHE A 49 21.67 1.02 -6.43
CA PHE A 49 20.31 0.60 -6.76
C PHE A 49 19.85 -0.57 -5.89
N LEU A 50 20.71 -1.58 -5.69
CA LEU A 50 20.42 -2.72 -4.81
C LEU A 50 20.23 -2.25 -3.36
N ALA A 51 21.06 -1.33 -2.87
CA ALA A 51 20.93 -0.77 -1.52
C ALA A 51 19.61 0.00 -1.32
N ALA A 52 19.24 0.87 -2.28
CA ALA A 52 17.99 1.61 -2.24
C ALA A 52 16.75 0.68 -2.28
N SER A 53 16.82 -0.38 -3.07
CA SER A 53 15.76 -1.40 -3.13
C SER A 53 15.64 -2.13 -1.79
N ALA A 54 16.75 -2.53 -1.18
CA ALA A 54 16.77 -3.20 0.13
C ALA A 54 16.23 -2.31 1.27
N GLU A 55 16.52 -1.01 1.26
CA GLU A 55 15.97 -0.05 2.24
C GLU A 55 14.45 0.09 2.10
N LYS A 56 13.96 0.19 0.86
CA LYS A 56 12.51 0.24 0.58
C LYS A 56 11.80 -1.04 1.04
N VAL A 57 12.41 -2.21 0.85
CA VAL A 57 11.89 -3.49 1.35
C VAL A 57 11.84 -3.51 2.87
N LYS A 58 12.93 -3.14 3.57
CA LYS A 58 12.97 -3.07 5.05
C LYS A 58 11.92 -2.13 5.62
N LEU A 59 11.73 -0.95 5.02
CA LEU A 59 10.69 0.00 5.42
C LEU A 59 9.28 -0.57 5.22
N SER A 60 9.07 -1.36 4.15
CA SER A 60 7.78 -2.02 3.89
C SER A 60 7.47 -3.18 4.84
N GLU A 61 8.48 -3.91 5.31
CA GLU A 61 8.30 -4.96 6.32
C GLU A 61 8.06 -4.35 7.70
N MET A 62 8.83 -3.32 8.05
CA MET A 62 8.63 -2.57 9.28
C MET A 62 7.26 -1.89 9.31
N SER A 63 6.76 -1.39 8.17
CA SER A 63 5.39 -0.85 8.11
C SER A 63 4.31 -1.92 8.29
N ARG A 64 4.49 -3.14 7.77
CA ARG A 64 3.58 -4.28 8.03
C ARG A 64 3.53 -4.64 9.50
N VAL A 65 4.69 -4.71 10.17
CA VAL A 65 4.77 -4.98 11.60
C VAL A 65 4.06 -3.87 12.41
N MET A 66 4.23 -2.60 12.02
CA MET A 66 3.53 -1.49 12.67
C MET A 66 2.02 -1.56 12.48
N ILE A 67 1.54 -1.93 11.29
CA ILE A 67 0.10 -2.14 11.04
C ILE A 67 -0.42 -3.24 11.97
N GLU A 68 0.22 -4.42 11.98
CA GLU A 68 -0.20 -5.52 12.84
C GLU A 68 -0.20 -5.15 14.33
N MET A 69 0.83 -4.43 14.77
CA MET A 69 0.94 -3.94 16.15
C MET A 69 -0.24 -3.04 16.52
N GLU A 70 -0.61 -2.07 15.67
CA GLU A 70 -1.77 -1.22 15.91
C GLU A 70 -3.09 -2.01 15.89
N LEU A 71 -3.24 -2.98 14.98
CA LEU A 71 -4.42 -3.83 14.95
C LEU A 71 -4.58 -4.67 16.22
N ARG A 72 -3.49 -5.27 16.72
CA ARG A 72 -3.48 -6.06 17.97
C ARG A 72 -3.73 -5.17 19.19
N LYS A 73 -3.05 -4.03 19.27
CA LYS A 73 -3.20 -3.05 20.35
C LYS A 73 -4.64 -2.58 20.52
N HIS A 74 -5.35 -2.38 19.40
CA HIS A 74 -6.75 -1.95 19.40
C HIS A 74 -7.75 -3.11 19.33
N GLY A 75 -7.28 -4.35 19.38
CA GLY A 75 -8.08 -5.57 19.38
C GLY A 75 -8.78 -5.87 18.05
N ILE A 76 -8.43 -5.18 16.95
CA ILE A 76 -8.96 -5.49 15.61
C ILE A 76 -8.57 -6.93 15.23
N ILE A 77 -7.35 -7.30 15.58
CA ILE A 77 -6.93 -8.69 15.76
C ILE A 77 -7.08 -9.01 17.25
N PRO A 78 -7.86 -10.04 17.66
CA PRO A 78 -8.53 -11.03 16.81
C PRO A 78 -9.97 -10.68 16.41
N ASP A 79 -10.57 -9.60 16.93
CA ASP A 79 -12.02 -9.41 16.93
C ASP A 79 -12.68 -9.48 15.54
N VAL A 80 -12.05 -8.86 14.54
CA VAL A 80 -12.62 -8.68 13.20
C VAL A 80 -11.93 -9.58 12.18
N VAL A 81 -10.60 -9.51 12.06
CA VAL A 81 -9.86 -10.24 11.02
C VAL A 81 -9.42 -11.64 11.47
N GLY A 82 -9.42 -11.95 12.77
CA GLY A 82 -8.88 -13.21 13.31
C GLY A 82 -7.35 -13.23 13.44
N ASP A 83 -6.81 -14.25 14.09
CA ASP A 83 -5.40 -14.29 14.50
C ASP A 83 -4.38 -14.57 13.38
N MET A 84 -4.82 -15.22 12.29
CA MET A 84 -3.94 -15.70 11.21
C MET A 84 -3.95 -14.80 9.96
N GLU A 85 -4.75 -13.74 9.97
CA GLU A 85 -5.09 -12.95 8.77
C GLU A 85 -4.75 -11.48 8.93
N SER A 86 -3.48 -11.20 9.25
CA SER A 86 -2.97 -9.83 9.37
C SER A 86 -2.94 -9.14 7.99
N PRO A 87 -3.70 -8.05 7.80
CA PRO A 87 -3.61 -7.21 6.62
C PRO A 87 -2.28 -6.47 6.59
N ASN A 88 -1.67 -6.42 5.41
CA ASN A 88 -0.30 -5.91 5.26
C ASN A 88 -0.23 -4.46 4.80
N ASN A 89 -1.37 -3.84 4.48
CA ASN A 89 -1.40 -2.51 3.89
C ASN A 89 -2.40 -1.58 4.60
N LEU A 90 -2.12 -0.29 4.50
CA LEU A 90 -2.99 0.78 4.99
C LEU A 90 -4.00 1.18 3.91
N ILE A 91 -5.26 1.35 4.31
CA ILE A 91 -6.25 2.09 3.50
C ILE A 91 -6.12 3.59 3.80
N LYS A 92 -5.89 4.41 2.79
CA LYS A 92 -5.95 5.88 2.91
C LYS A 92 -7.39 6.32 2.76
N ILE A 93 -7.97 6.83 3.85
CA ILE A 93 -9.38 7.27 3.89
C ILE A 93 -9.43 8.74 4.29
N THR A 94 -10.15 9.51 3.47
CA THR A 94 -10.31 10.95 3.65
C THR A 94 -11.79 11.31 3.61
N TYR A 95 -12.22 12.13 4.58
CA TYR A 95 -13.53 12.77 4.60
C TYR A 95 -13.34 14.27 4.41
N THR A 96 -13.92 14.84 3.36
CA THR A 96 -14.04 16.29 3.19
C THR A 96 -15.38 16.74 3.73
N ILE A 97 -15.38 17.66 4.70
CA ILE A 97 -16.58 18.10 5.40
C ILE A 97 -17.14 19.33 4.69
N PRO A 98 -18.26 19.22 3.93
CA PRO A 98 -18.69 20.29 3.04
C PRO A 98 -18.95 21.60 3.76
N ASN A 99 -19.54 21.52 4.97
CA ASN A 99 -19.98 22.70 5.73
C ASN A 99 -18.86 23.36 6.54
N LYS A 100 -17.68 22.73 6.67
CA LYS A 100 -16.57 23.23 7.49
C LYS A 100 -15.33 23.62 6.69
N ASN A 101 -15.29 23.26 5.39
CA ASN A 101 -14.06 23.33 4.57
C ASN A 101 -12.86 22.63 5.25
N GLU A 102 -13.16 21.55 5.97
CA GLU A 102 -12.18 20.79 6.73
C GLU A 102 -12.04 19.38 6.16
N THR A 103 -10.87 18.78 6.35
CA THR A 103 -10.60 17.41 5.96
C THR A 103 -10.22 16.58 7.17
N ARG A 104 -10.82 15.39 7.30
CA ARG A 104 -10.47 14.38 8.29
C ARG A 104 -9.78 13.21 7.61
N PHE A 105 -8.79 12.65 8.30
CA PHE A 105 -8.06 11.47 7.87
C PHE A 105 -8.29 10.36 8.88
N VAL A 106 -8.49 9.14 8.39
CA VAL A 106 -8.49 7.94 9.24
C VAL A 106 -7.05 7.49 9.46
N ARG A 107 -6.66 7.28 10.72
CA ARG A 107 -5.30 6.99 11.16
C ARG A 107 -5.33 6.06 12.37
N PHE A 108 -5.49 4.76 12.14
CA PHE A 108 -5.36 3.69 13.13
C PHE A 108 -5.80 4.07 14.55
N GLY A 109 -7.09 4.32 14.72
CA GLY A 109 -7.68 4.57 16.04
C GLY A 109 -7.64 6.03 16.48
N ASN A 110 -7.53 6.99 15.57
CA ASN A 110 -7.85 8.38 15.91
C ASN A 110 -9.36 8.55 16.20
N ASP A 111 -9.71 9.52 17.03
CA ASP A 111 -11.10 9.89 17.32
C ASP A 111 -11.65 10.79 16.22
N LEU A 112 -12.80 10.43 15.66
CA LEU A 112 -13.53 11.21 14.67
C LEU A 112 -14.97 11.42 15.12
N GLN A 113 -15.44 12.66 14.98
CA GLN A 113 -16.79 13.05 15.39
C GLN A 113 -17.84 12.46 14.43
N PRO A 114 -18.85 11.71 14.92
CA PRO A 114 -19.90 11.13 14.07
C PRO A 114 -20.56 12.13 13.11
N THR A 115 -20.76 13.37 13.55
CA THR A 115 -21.36 14.44 12.74
C THR A 115 -20.55 14.75 11.47
N ASP A 116 -19.23 14.64 11.54
CA ASP A 116 -18.32 14.85 10.40
C ASP A 116 -18.36 13.65 9.42
N LEU A 117 -18.93 12.52 9.84
CA LEU A 117 -18.89 11.25 9.11
C LEU A 117 -20.26 10.82 8.57
N SER A 118 -21.24 11.73 8.57
CA SER A 118 -22.60 11.48 8.06
C SER A 118 -22.59 11.11 6.58
N ASN A 119 -21.72 11.74 5.80
CA ASN A 119 -21.47 11.39 4.40
C ASN A 119 -20.33 10.38 4.30
N CYS A 120 -20.41 9.50 3.32
CA CYS A 120 -19.33 8.57 3.00
C CYS A 120 -18.01 9.30 2.70
N PRO A 121 -16.84 8.64 2.90
CA PRO A 121 -15.55 9.20 2.52
C PRO A 121 -15.52 9.75 1.10
N THR A 122 -14.78 10.85 0.92
CA THR A 122 -14.54 11.48 -0.39
C THR A 122 -13.42 10.80 -1.15
N ASN A 123 -12.45 10.21 -0.46
CA ASN A 123 -11.40 9.41 -1.08
C ASN A 123 -11.10 8.14 -0.25
N ILE A 124 -10.99 7.01 -0.95
CA ILE A 124 -10.52 5.74 -0.40
C ILE A 124 -9.58 5.09 -1.41
N GLU A 125 -8.36 4.82 -0.96
CA GLU A 125 -7.27 4.26 -1.75
C GLU A 125 -6.54 3.19 -0.93
N TRP A 126 -6.10 2.12 -1.59
CA TRP A 126 -5.24 1.10 -1.00
C TRP A 126 -4.16 0.67 -2.02
N PRO A 127 -3.09 -0.02 -1.60
CA PRO A 127 -2.19 -0.69 -2.53
C PRO A 127 -2.84 -1.94 -3.14
N GLY A 128 -2.75 -2.10 -4.46
CA GLY A 128 -3.26 -3.27 -5.18
C GLY A 128 -2.93 -3.25 -6.68
N TYR A 129 -3.37 -4.28 -7.38
CA TYR A 129 -3.35 -4.39 -8.84
C TYR A 129 -4.56 -3.69 -9.46
N LEU A 130 -4.39 -3.09 -10.65
CA LEU A 130 -5.43 -2.30 -11.33
C LEU A 130 -6.43 -3.18 -12.09
N GLU A 131 -5.99 -4.37 -12.47
CA GLU A 131 -6.71 -5.42 -13.19
C GLU A 131 -7.60 -6.28 -12.28
N ASP A 132 -7.38 -6.20 -10.98
CA ASP A 132 -8.14 -6.96 -9.98
C ASP A 132 -9.38 -6.19 -9.52
N ASP A 133 -10.41 -6.94 -9.14
CA ASP A 133 -11.57 -6.41 -8.43
C ASP A 133 -11.42 -6.61 -6.92
N TYR A 134 -11.99 -5.67 -6.16
CA TYR A 134 -11.91 -5.64 -4.72
C TYR A 134 -13.30 -5.53 -4.08
N THR A 135 -13.37 -6.00 -2.84
CA THR A 135 -14.49 -5.77 -1.94
C THR A 135 -14.05 -4.86 -0.81
N LEU A 136 -14.81 -3.79 -0.55
CA LEU A 136 -14.65 -2.90 0.61
C LEU A 136 -15.77 -3.17 1.62
N MET A 137 -15.40 -3.33 2.89
CA MET A 137 -16.32 -3.43 4.02
C MET A 137 -16.00 -2.37 5.06
N MET A 138 -17.02 -1.78 5.67
CA MET A 138 -16.92 -0.97 6.88
C MET A 138 -17.80 -1.58 7.96
N VAL A 139 -17.22 -1.99 9.09
CA VAL A 139 -17.94 -2.66 10.19
C VAL A 139 -17.70 -2.03 11.56
N ASP A 140 -18.69 -2.18 12.45
CA ASP A 140 -18.63 -1.88 13.87
C ASP A 140 -18.68 -3.20 14.69
N PRO A 141 -17.55 -3.67 15.26
CA PRO A 141 -17.50 -4.87 16.09
C PRO A 141 -17.99 -4.62 17.53
N ASP A 142 -18.30 -3.38 17.87
CA ASP A 142 -18.64 -2.96 19.23
C ASP A 142 -20.15 -2.73 19.40
N CYS A 143 -21.00 -3.02 18.41
CA CYS A 143 -22.44 -2.79 18.53
C CYS A 143 -23.14 -3.83 19.44
N PRO A 144 -24.03 -3.44 20.39
CA PRO A 144 -24.41 -2.08 20.77
C PRO A 144 -23.42 -1.36 21.70
N SER A 145 -22.56 -2.08 22.43
CA SER A 145 -21.40 -1.49 23.12
C SER A 145 -20.24 -2.48 23.17
N ARG A 146 -19.00 -2.00 23.26
CA ARG A 146 -17.83 -2.89 23.32
C ARG A 146 -17.87 -3.87 24.49
N LEU A 147 -18.52 -3.51 25.59
CA LEU A 147 -18.70 -4.36 26.78
C LEU A 147 -19.80 -5.42 26.60
N ASN A 148 -20.79 -5.15 25.76
CA ASN A 148 -21.90 -6.06 25.46
C ASN A 148 -22.25 -5.95 23.97
N SER A 149 -21.46 -6.62 23.13
CA SER A 149 -21.48 -6.49 21.67
C SER A 149 -22.36 -7.56 21.01
N SER A 150 -23.60 -7.67 21.47
CA SER A 150 -24.59 -8.67 21.00
C SER A 150 -25.04 -8.54 19.54
N GLN A 151 -24.70 -7.44 18.86
CA GLN A 151 -25.03 -7.18 17.45
C GLN A 151 -23.78 -7.18 16.56
N ARG A 152 -22.61 -7.59 17.08
CA ARG A 152 -21.35 -7.57 16.34
C ARG A 152 -21.32 -8.63 15.22
N GLU A 153 -20.70 -8.35 14.08
CA GLU A 153 -20.30 -7.03 13.59
C GLU A 153 -21.54 -6.34 12.98
N LYS A 154 -21.71 -5.03 13.19
CA LYS A 154 -22.72 -4.26 12.46
C LYS A 154 -22.10 -3.71 11.19
N ILE A 155 -22.63 -4.07 10.01
CA ILE A 155 -22.09 -3.64 8.72
C ILE A 155 -22.66 -2.28 8.29
N HIS A 156 -21.76 -1.31 8.14
CA HIS A 156 -22.05 0.07 7.77
C HIS A 156 -21.96 0.32 6.27
N TRP A 157 -21.12 -0.44 5.55
CA TRP A 157 -20.94 -0.27 4.12
C TRP A 157 -20.36 -1.53 3.49
N LEU A 158 -20.92 -1.97 2.35
CA LEU A 158 -20.42 -3.10 1.59
C LEU A 158 -20.44 -2.77 0.09
N ILE A 159 -19.26 -2.73 -0.52
CA ILE A 159 -19.06 -2.57 -1.96
C ILE A 159 -18.29 -3.76 -2.47
N VAL A 160 -18.75 -4.33 -3.57
CA VAL A 160 -18.11 -5.46 -4.28
C VAL A 160 -17.74 -5.03 -5.69
N ASN A 161 -17.06 -5.89 -6.45
CA ASN A 161 -16.72 -5.67 -7.85
C ASN A 161 -16.10 -4.28 -8.11
N ASN A 162 -15.27 -3.80 -7.17
CA ASN A 162 -14.60 -2.52 -7.30
C ASN A 162 -13.33 -2.70 -8.14
N PRO A 163 -13.26 -2.13 -9.35
CA PRO A 163 -12.08 -2.31 -10.18
C PRO A 163 -10.92 -1.45 -9.70
N GLY A 164 -9.79 -2.10 -9.47
CA GLY A 164 -8.53 -1.47 -9.09
C GLY A 164 -8.52 -0.85 -7.69
N GLN A 165 -7.55 0.02 -7.48
CA GLN A 165 -7.06 0.39 -6.15
C GLN A 165 -7.70 1.65 -5.51
N VAL A 166 -8.67 2.25 -6.20
CA VAL A 166 -9.41 3.44 -5.75
C VAL A 166 -10.89 3.10 -5.75
N LEU A 167 -11.58 3.47 -4.67
CA LEU A 167 -12.99 3.13 -4.54
C LEU A 167 -13.85 3.84 -5.59
N ARG A 168 -14.55 3.02 -6.37
CA ARG A 168 -15.62 3.35 -7.31
C ARG A 168 -16.88 2.66 -6.79
N LYS A 169 -17.85 3.45 -6.35
CA LYS A 169 -19.09 2.99 -5.69
C LYS A 169 -20.10 2.36 -6.65
N LYS A 170 -19.62 1.66 -7.70
CA LYS A 170 -20.43 1.15 -8.81
C LYS A 170 -21.35 0.01 -8.38
N ASP A 171 -20.83 -0.90 -7.55
CA ASP A 171 -21.58 -2.07 -7.10
C ASP A 171 -21.66 -2.07 -5.56
N THR A 172 -22.55 -1.21 -5.04
CA THR A 172 -22.78 -1.07 -3.60
C THR A 172 -23.89 -2.02 -3.17
N LEU A 173 -23.55 -3.08 -2.45
CA LEU A 173 -24.55 -3.99 -1.91
C LEU A 173 -25.26 -3.32 -0.75
N PHE A 174 -24.54 -2.85 0.26
CA PHE A 174 -25.15 -2.18 1.42
C PHE A 174 -24.71 -0.73 1.41
N ASP A 175 -25.65 0.21 1.29
CA ASP A 175 -25.35 1.65 1.26
C ASP A 175 -24.60 2.10 2.51
N TYR A 176 -23.77 3.13 2.35
CA TYR A 176 -23.00 3.72 3.44
C TYR A 176 -23.92 4.31 4.48
N ILE A 177 -23.66 3.98 5.74
CA ILE A 177 -24.23 4.66 6.90
C ILE A 177 -23.08 5.08 7.81
N GLY A 178 -23.05 6.36 8.17
CA GLY A 178 -22.05 6.88 9.08
C GLY A 178 -22.12 6.24 10.49
N PRO A 179 -21.10 6.46 11.32
CA PRO A 179 -21.13 6.12 12.74
C PRO A 179 -22.35 6.70 13.44
N GLN A 180 -23.12 5.86 14.14
CA GLN A 180 -24.25 6.27 14.98
C GLN A 180 -24.25 5.48 16.30
N PRO A 181 -23.16 5.50 17.09
CA PRO A 181 -23.14 4.81 18.37
C PRO A 181 -24.14 5.48 19.33
N SER A 182 -24.87 4.69 20.11
CA SER A 182 -25.83 5.24 21.07
C SER A 182 -25.12 6.00 22.20
N GLN A 183 -25.79 7.00 22.78
CA GLN A 183 -25.22 7.74 23.89
C GLN A 183 -24.95 6.81 25.08
N GLY A 184 -23.78 6.96 25.71
CA GLY A 184 -23.40 6.16 26.87
C GLY A 184 -22.81 4.77 26.57
N THR A 185 -22.71 4.35 25.29
CA THR A 185 -22.08 3.06 24.93
C THR A 185 -20.56 3.14 24.79
N GLY A 186 -20.00 4.35 24.86
CA GLY A 186 -18.58 4.63 24.81
C GLY A 186 -18.06 4.75 23.36
N TYR A 187 -16.77 4.46 23.18
CA TYR A 187 -16.13 4.47 21.88
C TYR A 187 -16.37 3.17 21.13
N HIS A 188 -16.82 3.28 19.89
CA HIS A 188 -16.94 2.18 18.93
C HIS A 188 -15.82 2.25 17.90
N ARG A 189 -15.30 1.09 17.51
CA ARG A 189 -14.32 0.93 16.43
C ARG A 189 -15.06 0.85 15.10
N TYR A 190 -14.68 1.68 14.13
CA TYR A 190 -15.18 1.58 12.77
C TYR A 190 -14.05 1.11 11.87
N VAL A 191 -14.14 -0.14 11.42
CA VAL A 191 -13.05 -0.86 10.75
C VAL A 191 -13.35 -0.96 9.28
N PHE A 192 -12.42 -0.44 8.46
CA PHE A 192 -12.45 -0.62 7.01
C PHE A 192 -11.54 -1.78 6.64
N LEU A 193 -12.06 -2.70 5.83
CA LEU A 193 -11.31 -3.83 5.27
C LEU A 193 -11.47 -3.85 3.76
N VAL A 194 -10.37 -4.13 3.07
CA VAL A 194 -10.37 -4.42 1.64
C VAL A 194 -9.92 -5.86 1.44
N TYR A 195 -10.65 -6.61 0.63
CA TYR A 195 -10.28 -7.94 0.14
C TYR A 195 -10.09 -7.89 -1.37
N GLY A 196 -9.06 -8.58 -1.87
CA GLY A 196 -8.97 -8.89 -3.30
C GLY A 196 -9.93 -10.02 -3.65
N GLN A 197 -10.69 -9.86 -4.73
CA GLN A 197 -11.58 -10.90 -5.22
C GLN A 197 -10.78 -11.92 -6.05
N PRO A 198 -11.10 -13.23 -5.96
CA PRO A 198 -10.38 -14.25 -6.73
C PRO A 198 -10.61 -14.15 -8.23
N ARG A 199 -11.68 -13.47 -8.65
CA ARG A 199 -12.06 -13.22 -10.04
C ARG A 199 -12.72 -11.85 -10.15
N ALA A 200 -12.63 -11.24 -11.34
CA ALA A 200 -13.39 -10.04 -11.68
C ALA A 200 -14.86 -10.35 -11.92
N ASP A 201 -15.73 -9.35 -11.72
CA ASP A 201 -17.17 -9.37 -12.01
C ASP A 201 -17.89 -10.59 -11.41
N MET A 202 -17.72 -10.80 -10.11
CA MET A 202 -18.34 -11.89 -9.38
C MET A 202 -19.81 -11.60 -9.07
N THR A 203 -20.62 -12.66 -8.97
CA THR A 203 -21.99 -12.55 -8.46
C THR A 203 -22.02 -12.73 -6.95
N PHE A 204 -22.84 -11.91 -6.29
CA PHE A 204 -23.06 -11.90 -4.85
C PHE A 204 -24.55 -12.09 -4.55
N ASP A 205 -24.87 -12.99 -3.61
CA ASP A 205 -26.25 -13.34 -3.26
C ASP A 205 -26.89 -12.38 -2.25
N GLU A 206 -26.10 -11.47 -1.66
CA GLU A 206 -26.59 -10.56 -0.63
C GLU A 206 -27.61 -9.58 -1.22
N THR A 207 -28.75 -9.45 -0.55
CA THR A 207 -29.77 -8.47 -0.92
C THR A 207 -29.23 -7.07 -0.72
N ARG A 208 -29.43 -6.18 -1.70
CA ARG A 208 -29.02 -4.80 -1.55
C ARG A 208 -29.79 -4.12 -0.42
N LEU A 209 -29.06 -3.44 0.47
CA LEU A 209 -29.63 -2.71 1.59
C LEU A 209 -29.45 -1.22 1.37
N HIS A 210 -30.54 -0.47 1.55
CA HIS A 210 -30.51 0.98 1.50
C HIS A 210 -29.95 1.58 2.79
N ASN A 211 -29.89 2.91 2.86
CA ASN A 211 -29.47 3.67 4.03
C ASN A 211 -30.51 3.58 5.17
N ASP A 212 -30.59 2.40 5.78
CA ASP A 212 -31.36 2.10 6.99
C ASP A 212 -30.47 1.29 7.95
N LEU A 213 -30.09 1.92 9.08
CA LEU A 213 -29.22 1.29 10.08
C LEU A 213 -29.98 0.35 11.02
N GLU A 214 -31.30 0.49 11.07
CA GLU A 214 -32.17 -0.35 11.90
C GLU A 214 -32.55 -1.65 11.19
N ASP A 215 -32.21 -1.80 9.90
CA ASP A 215 -32.35 -3.05 9.18
C ASP A 215 -31.54 -4.15 9.88
N VAL A 216 -32.26 -5.11 10.45
CA VAL A 216 -31.69 -6.21 11.24
C VAL A 216 -30.68 -7.05 10.47
N ARG A 217 -30.72 -7.04 9.13
CA ARG A 217 -29.75 -7.74 8.27
C ARG A 217 -28.35 -7.12 8.31
N ARG A 218 -28.21 -5.90 8.85
CA ARG A 218 -26.91 -5.28 9.11
C ARG A 218 -26.26 -5.76 10.41
N ASN A 219 -27.02 -6.35 11.33
CA ASN A 219 -26.50 -6.86 12.59
C ASN A 219 -25.92 -8.26 12.40
N ASN A 220 -25.01 -8.67 13.28
CA ASN A 220 -24.41 -10.01 13.28
C ASN A 220 -23.76 -10.39 11.94
N PHE A 221 -23.29 -9.39 11.20
CA PHE A 221 -22.44 -9.61 10.04
C PHE A 221 -21.10 -10.19 10.48
N SER A 222 -20.42 -10.90 9.58
CA SER A 222 -19.05 -11.35 9.80
C SER A 222 -18.26 -11.17 8.52
N CYS A 223 -17.25 -10.28 8.57
CA CYS A 223 -16.32 -10.11 7.45
C CYS A 223 -15.64 -11.43 7.07
N ARG A 224 -15.33 -12.27 8.07
CA ARG A 224 -14.66 -13.57 7.86
C ARG A 224 -15.55 -14.58 7.17
N GLU A 225 -16.81 -14.72 7.59
CA GLU A 225 -17.73 -15.64 6.90
C GLU A 225 -18.07 -15.15 5.50
N PHE A 226 -18.18 -13.84 5.28
CA PHE A 226 -18.33 -13.28 3.94
C PHE A 226 -17.10 -13.59 3.05
N ALA A 227 -15.89 -13.33 3.56
CA ALA A 227 -14.65 -13.64 2.86
C ALA A 227 -14.56 -15.13 2.50
N LYS A 228 -14.87 -16.01 3.46
CA LYS A 228 -14.89 -17.46 3.25
C LYS A 228 -15.93 -17.89 2.23
N LYS A 229 -17.15 -17.36 2.29
CA LYS A 229 -18.24 -17.66 1.34
C LYS A 229 -17.81 -17.43 -0.11
N TYR A 230 -17.07 -16.36 -0.36
CA TYR A 230 -16.66 -15.96 -1.71
C TYR A 230 -15.20 -16.32 -2.05
N ASN A 231 -14.55 -17.18 -1.25
CA ASN A 231 -13.16 -17.60 -1.43
C ASN A 231 -12.18 -16.42 -1.53
N PHE A 232 -12.41 -15.38 -0.74
CA PHE A 232 -11.41 -14.36 -0.54
C PHE A 232 -10.29 -14.95 0.30
N SER A 233 -9.06 -14.50 0.02
CA SER A 233 -7.94 -14.81 0.91
C SER A 233 -8.01 -13.90 2.15
N LYS A 234 -6.86 -13.51 2.70
CA LYS A 234 -6.81 -12.53 3.79
C LYS A 234 -7.11 -11.11 3.30
N PRO A 235 -7.54 -10.19 4.17
CA PRO A 235 -7.67 -8.79 3.82
C PRO A 235 -6.34 -8.22 3.31
N VAL A 236 -6.39 -7.46 2.21
CA VAL A 236 -5.21 -6.85 1.59
C VAL A 236 -4.83 -5.54 2.29
N ALA A 237 -5.81 -4.80 2.79
CA ALA A 237 -5.61 -3.52 3.45
C ALA A 237 -6.64 -3.27 4.56
N VAL A 238 -6.25 -2.47 5.55
CA VAL A 238 -7.09 -2.09 6.69
C VAL A 238 -6.83 -0.65 7.12
N ASN A 239 -7.83 -0.03 7.73
CA ASN A 239 -7.68 1.13 8.59
C ASN A 239 -8.89 1.21 9.53
N PHE A 240 -8.81 1.98 10.60
CA PHE A 240 -9.94 2.16 11.50
C PHE A 240 -9.84 3.48 12.26
N PHE A 241 -10.97 3.94 12.79
CA PHE A 241 -11.05 5.06 13.72
C PHE A 241 -12.00 4.72 14.87
N TYR A 242 -12.00 5.56 15.89
CA TYR A 242 -13.02 5.55 16.94
C TYR A 242 -14.04 6.66 16.73
N ALA A 243 -15.28 6.39 17.08
CA ALA A 243 -16.30 7.43 17.25
C ALA A 243 -17.18 7.13 18.46
N ARG A 244 -17.74 8.19 19.05
CA ARG A 244 -18.74 8.11 20.13
C ARG A 244 -19.75 9.24 20.00
N THR A 245 -20.92 9.03 20.55
CA THR A 245 -21.90 10.10 20.78
C THR A 245 -21.73 10.58 22.22
N LEU A 246 -21.48 11.87 22.37
CA LEU A 246 -21.35 12.54 23.68
C LEU A 246 -22.72 12.75 24.32
#